data_AF-A0A9E5MU70-F1
#
_entry.id   AF-A0A9E5MU70-F1
#
_cell.length_a   1.000
_cell.length_b   1.000
_cell.length_c   1.000
_cell.angle_alpha   90.00
_cell.angle_beta   90.00
_cell.angle_gamma   90.00
#
_symmetry.space_group_name_H-M   'P 1'
#
loop_
_entity.id
_entity.type
_entity.pdbx_description
1 polymer ?
#
loop_
_entity_poly.entity_id
_entity_poly.type
_entity_poly.pdbx_seq_one_letter_code
_entity_poly.pdbx_strand_id
1 'polypeptide(L)'
;VIGANTISASGEMGSRLDTAVVFRASGPDNSFLRAVSGLQGLPARPYEIGAEITVARDGYRLRNATAQFGGFALRAQGEISTLPDFSGTQLGVAVSGPDLRNVALLTGIEELPDGAFELAGMLAIDEGDLRLSEVTAIVGDLRGALAGRIGLAGNSGQFDLE
;
A
#
# COMPACT_ATOMS: atom_id res chain seq x y z
N VAL A 1 21.26 5.42 10.90
CA VAL A 1 21.48 6.25 9.68
C VAL A 1 22.01 5.34 8.59
N ILE A 2 21.15 4.90 7.67
CA ILE A 2 21.60 4.13 6.49
C ILE A 2 21.69 5.14 5.35
N GLY A 3 22.88 5.73 5.15
CA GLY A 3 23.09 6.84 4.22
C GLY A 3 22.38 8.15 4.65
N ALA A 4 21.93 8.98 3.71
CA ALA A 4 21.20 10.21 3.99
C ALA A 4 19.75 9.98 4.50
N ASN A 5 19.36 8.73 4.72
CA ASN A 5 18.03 8.37 5.19
C ASN A 5 17.94 8.47 6.72
N THR A 6 16.89 9.12 7.18
CA THR A 6 16.49 9.14 8.58
C THR A 6 15.39 8.11 8.77
N ILE A 7 15.65 7.12 9.62
CA ILE A 7 14.66 6.11 10.01
C ILE A 7 14.60 6.15 11.53
N SER A 8 13.40 6.34 12.08
CA SER A 8 13.14 6.26 13.50
C SER A 8 11.97 5.32 13.74
N ALA A 9 12.16 4.36 14.63
CA ALA A 9 11.08 3.59 15.21
C ALA A 9 11.11 3.83 16.72
N SER A 10 10.02 4.36 17.27
CA SER A 10 9.83 4.48 18.71
C SER A 10 8.65 3.63 19.10
N GLY A 11 8.77 2.86 20.18
CA GLY A 11 7.67 2.02 20.63
C GLY A 11 7.58 2.01 22.14
N GLU A 12 6.36 1.80 22.61
CA GLU A 12 6.09 1.50 24.02
C GLU A 12 5.91 -0.02 24.14
N MET A 13 6.72 -0.64 24.99
CA MET A 13 6.61 -2.07 25.26
C MET A 13 5.54 -2.30 26.33
N GLY A 14 4.37 -2.73 25.88
CA GLY A 14 3.36 -3.37 26.72
C GLY A 14 3.59 -4.88 26.86
N SER A 15 2.52 -5.63 27.11
CA SER A 15 2.55 -7.09 26.90
C SER A 15 2.86 -7.40 25.43
N ARG A 16 3.35 -8.61 25.10
CA ARG A 16 3.72 -8.98 23.71
C ARG A 16 2.59 -8.76 22.68
N LEU A 17 1.34 -8.65 23.13
CA LEU A 17 0.14 -8.47 22.32
C LEU A 17 -0.39 -7.02 22.24
N ASP A 18 0.34 -6.03 22.75
CA ASP A 18 -0.04 -4.61 22.71
C ASP A 18 1.16 -3.69 22.44
N THR A 19 2.25 -4.21 21.86
CA THR A 19 3.40 -3.39 21.49
C THR A 19 3.00 -2.44 20.36
N ALA A 20 2.97 -1.14 20.66
CA ALA A 20 2.75 -0.09 19.68
C ALA A 20 4.09 0.50 19.24
N VAL A 21 4.30 0.57 17.92
CA VAL A 21 5.49 1.12 17.28
C VAL A 21 5.06 2.23 16.34
N VAL A 22 5.56 3.43 16.58
CA VAL A 22 5.51 4.54 15.64
C VAL A 22 6.74 4.45 14.76
N PHE A 23 6.53 4.16 13.49
CA PHE A 23 7.56 4.14 12.46
C PHE A 23 7.52 5.44 11.66
N ARG A 24 8.69 6.04 11.46
CA ARG A 24 8.89 7.15 10.51
C ARG A 24 10.17 6.91 9.73
N ALA A 25 10.09 7.16 8.43
CA ALA A 25 11.25 7.12 7.56
C ALA A 25 11.17 8.26 6.53
N SER A 26 12.28 8.96 6.32
CA SER A 26 12.37 10.01 5.33
C SER A 26 13.76 10.05 4.72
N GLY A 27 13.84 10.49 3.48
CA GLY A 27 15.12 10.65 2.82
C GLY A 27 14.98 11.20 1.41
N PRO A 28 16.12 11.56 0.78
CA PRO A 28 16.12 12.11 -0.57
C PRO A 28 15.91 11.05 -1.66
N ASP A 29 16.04 9.75 -1.31
CA ASP A 29 16.02 8.66 -2.28
C ASP A 29 15.29 7.42 -1.72
N ASN A 30 14.16 7.07 -2.37
CA ASN A 30 13.33 5.90 -2.07
C ASN A 30 13.83 4.59 -2.71
N SER A 31 15.01 4.56 -3.33
CA SER A 31 15.56 3.36 -4.00
C SER A 31 15.73 2.18 -3.05
N PHE A 32 15.87 2.42 -1.74
CA PHE A 32 15.91 1.37 -0.73
C PHE A 32 14.60 0.55 -0.69
N LEU A 33 13.45 1.14 -1.05
CA LEU A 33 12.17 0.42 -1.08
C LEU A 33 12.16 -0.70 -2.12
N ARG A 34 12.99 -0.61 -3.17
CA ARG A 34 13.12 -1.69 -4.16
C ARG A 34 13.57 -2.99 -3.49
N ALA A 35 14.48 -2.91 -2.51
CA ALA A 35 14.99 -4.07 -1.79
C ALA A 35 13.98 -4.65 -0.78
N VAL A 36 13.07 -3.82 -0.26
CA VAL A 36 12.14 -4.21 0.83
C VAL A 36 10.76 -4.60 0.29
N SER A 37 10.27 -3.92 -0.74
CA SER A 37 8.92 -4.11 -1.29
C SER A 37 8.89 -5.00 -2.54
N GLY A 38 10.04 -5.26 -3.17
CA GLY A 38 10.11 -5.95 -4.46
C GLY A 38 9.56 -5.14 -5.64
N LEU A 39 9.06 -3.92 -5.42
CA LEU A 39 8.56 -3.03 -6.47
C LEU A 39 9.72 -2.59 -7.36
N GLN A 40 9.72 -3.08 -8.59
CA GLN A 40 10.64 -2.65 -9.63
C GLN A 40 10.16 -1.33 -10.26
N GLY A 41 11.07 -0.53 -10.82
CA GLY A 41 10.69 0.67 -11.56
C GLY A 41 10.36 1.92 -10.74
N LEU A 42 10.44 1.88 -9.39
CA LEU A 42 10.23 3.08 -8.57
C LEU A 42 11.32 4.15 -8.86
N PRO A 43 10.98 5.33 -9.41
CA PRO A 43 11.96 6.38 -9.66
C PRO A 43 12.49 6.93 -8.34
N ALA A 44 13.81 7.15 -8.28
CA ALA A 44 14.49 7.75 -7.13
C ALA A 44 13.90 9.14 -6.84
N ARG A 45 13.20 9.26 -5.72
CA ARG A 45 12.56 10.51 -5.29
C ARG A 45 12.65 10.69 -3.77
N PRO A 46 12.58 11.94 -3.30
CA PRO A 46 12.39 12.21 -1.88
C PRO A 46 11.13 11.54 -1.37
N TYR A 47 11.22 11.03 -0.15
CA TYR A 47 10.13 10.32 0.48
C TYR A 47 9.96 10.67 1.94
N GLU A 48 8.73 10.49 2.41
CA GLU A 48 8.35 10.52 3.81
C GLU A 48 7.32 9.43 4.06
N ILE A 49 7.54 8.58 5.05
CA ILE A 49 6.68 7.47 5.44
C ILE A 49 6.45 7.60 6.94
N GLY A 50 5.20 7.40 7.36
CA GLY A 50 4.79 7.33 8.76
C GLY A 50 3.78 6.22 8.94
N ALA A 51 3.83 5.50 10.05
CA ALA A 51 2.81 4.52 10.41
C ALA A 51 2.81 4.27 11.93
N GLU A 52 1.64 3.98 12.48
CA GLU A 52 1.47 3.37 13.79
C GLU A 52 1.17 1.89 13.60
N ILE A 53 2.01 1.02 14.16
CA ILE A 53 1.91 -0.42 14.01
C ILE A 53 1.75 -1.02 15.40
N THR A 54 0.65 -1.73 15.65
CA THR A 54 0.45 -2.48 16.88
C THR A 54 0.55 -3.97 16.59
N VAL A 55 1.34 -4.71 17.38
CA VAL A 55 1.37 -6.18 17.29
C VAL A 55 0.07 -6.73 17.85
N ALA A 56 -0.64 -7.52 17.05
CA ALA A 56 -1.83 -8.26 17.45
C ALA A 56 -1.54 -9.77 17.53
N ARG A 57 -2.51 -10.57 17.99
CA ARG A 57 -2.34 -12.02 18.16
C ARG A 57 -1.93 -12.72 16.86
N ASP A 58 -2.63 -12.40 15.78
CA ASP A 58 -2.51 -13.10 14.49
C ASP A 58 -1.92 -12.19 13.41
N GLY A 59 -1.29 -11.08 13.78
CA GLY A 59 -0.67 -10.17 12.83
C GLY A 59 -0.39 -8.78 13.37
N TYR A 60 -0.58 -7.77 12.53
CA TYR A 60 -0.30 -6.37 12.82
C TYR A 60 -1.52 -5.50 12.54
N ARG A 61 -1.78 -4.53 13.42
CA ARG A 61 -2.74 -3.46 13.15
C ARG A 61 -2.00 -2.22 12.71
N LEU A 62 -2.34 -1.74 11.51
CA LEU A 62 -1.80 -0.55 10.90
C LEU A 62 -2.77 0.62 11.07
N ARG A 63 -2.29 1.73 11.63
CA ARG A 63 -3.05 2.98 11.79
C ARG A 63 -2.24 4.15 11.27
N ASN A 64 -2.93 5.16 10.77
CA ASN A 64 -2.35 6.42 10.31
C ASN A 64 -1.14 6.19 9.38
N ALA A 65 -1.17 5.14 8.55
CA ALA A 65 -0.07 4.89 7.65
C ALA A 65 -0.17 5.87 6.49
N THR A 66 0.89 6.64 6.30
CA THR A 66 1.01 7.63 5.24
C THR A 66 2.34 7.44 4.54
N ALA A 67 2.35 7.59 3.23
CA ALA A 67 3.58 7.67 2.48
C ALA A 67 3.48 8.76 1.42
N GLN A 68 4.54 9.54 1.26
CA GLN A 68 4.69 10.56 0.23
C GLN A 68 5.96 10.26 -0.57
N PHE A 69 5.85 10.28 -1.90
CA PHE A 69 6.95 10.04 -2.82
C PHE A 69 6.89 11.04 -3.97
N GLY A 70 7.70 12.10 -3.90
CA GLY A 70 7.53 13.23 -4.81
C GLY A 70 6.11 13.81 -4.74
N GLY A 71 5.34 13.69 -5.83
CA GLY A 71 3.94 14.16 -5.89
C GLY A 71 2.88 13.11 -5.51
N PHE A 72 3.27 11.88 -5.20
CA PHE A 72 2.34 10.81 -4.82
C PHE A 72 2.10 10.82 -3.32
N ALA A 73 0.85 10.61 -2.92
CA ALA A 73 0.48 10.41 -1.52
C ALA A 73 -0.35 9.13 -1.38
N LEU A 74 0.01 8.30 -0.40
CA LEU A 74 -0.68 7.07 -0.02
C LEU A 74 -1.12 7.19 1.44
N ARG A 75 -2.31 6.68 1.74
CA ARG A 75 -2.82 6.44 3.08
C ARG A 75 -3.30 5.00 3.18
N ALA A 76 -3.01 4.36 4.31
CA ALA A 76 -3.49 3.01 4.58
C ALA A 76 -3.81 2.81 6.06
N GLN A 77 -4.76 1.91 6.33
CA GLN A 77 -5.11 1.47 7.67
C GLN A 77 -5.79 0.11 7.62
N GLY A 78 -5.68 -0.67 8.70
CA GLY A 78 -6.35 -1.96 8.81
C GLY A 78 -5.50 -3.00 9.53
N GLU A 79 -5.70 -4.26 9.20
CA GLU A 79 -5.05 -5.40 9.81
C GLU A 79 -4.33 -6.23 8.75
N ILE A 80 -3.09 -6.61 9.04
CA ILE A 80 -2.25 -7.45 8.20
C ILE A 80 -2.03 -8.75 8.96
N SER A 81 -2.58 -9.84 8.45
CA SER A 81 -2.47 -11.16 9.07
C SER A 81 -1.10 -11.77 8.80
N THR A 82 -0.58 -12.51 9.77
CA THR A 82 0.63 -13.33 9.64
C THR A 82 0.33 -14.82 9.46
N LEU A 83 -0.94 -15.18 9.33
CA LEU A 83 -1.36 -16.54 8.97
C LEU A 83 -0.90 -16.89 7.55
N PRO A 84 -0.88 -18.20 7.19
CA PRO A 84 -0.58 -18.62 5.82
C PRO A 84 -1.40 -17.83 4.79
N ASP A 85 -0.75 -17.47 3.68
CA ASP A 85 -1.31 -16.70 2.58
C ASP A 85 -1.88 -15.32 2.97
N PHE A 86 -1.48 -14.78 4.13
CA PHE A 86 -2.00 -13.53 4.69
C PHE A 86 -3.52 -13.54 4.93
N SER A 87 -4.12 -14.73 5.07
CA SER A 87 -5.56 -14.92 5.27
C SER A 87 -6.06 -14.17 6.51
N GLY A 88 -7.12 -13.38 6.36
CA GLY A 88 -7.65 -12.45 7.36
C GLY A 88 -7.09 -11.03 7.27
N THR A 89 -6.25 -10.70 6.28
CA THR A 89 -5.79 -9.32 6.04
C THR A 89 -6.94 -8.46 5.53
N GLN A 90 -7.10 -7.26 6.08
CA GLN A 90 -8.08 -6.27 5.65
C GLN A 90 -7.46 -4.87 5.69
N LEU A 91 -7.39 -4.18 4.56
CA LEU A 91 -6.77 -2.87 4.42
C LEU A 91 -7.67 -1.90 3.68
N GLY A 92 -7.92 -0.74 4.28
CA GLY A 92 -8.38 0.43 3.54
C GLY A 92 -7.19 1.19 3.00
N VAL A 93 -7.18 1.47 1.71
CA VAL A 93 -6.08 2.15 1.02
C VAL A 93 -6.62 3.31 0.20
N ALA A 94 -5.93 4.44 0.25
CA ALA A 94 -6.17 5.59 -0.60
C ALA A 94 -4.84 6.06 -1.21
N VAL A 95 -4.80 6.31 -2.52
CA VAL A 95 -3.61 6.76 -3.25
C VAL A 95 -4.01 7.92 -4.14
N SER A 96 -3.15 8.93 -4.22
CA SER A 96 -3.33 10.08 -5.11
C SER A 96 -2.01 10.51 -5.72
N GLY A 97 -2.09 11.18 -6.85
CA GLY A 97 -0.91 11.70 -7.53
C GLY A 97 -1.24 12.60 -8.72
N PRO A 98 -0.22 13.26 -9.29
CA PRO A 98 -0.41 14.27 -10.32
C PRO A 98 -0.68 13.70 -11.72
N ASP A 99 -0.30 12.44 -11.97
CA ASP A 99 -0.50 11.78 -13.26
C ASP A 99 -0.55 10.25 -13.10
N LEU A 100 -1.69 9.63 -13.43
CA LEU A 100 -1.89 8.18 -13.32
C LEU A 100 -1.00 7.38 -14.28
N ARG A 101 -0.57 7.94 -15.40
CA ARG A 101 0.37 7.27 -16.32
C ARG A 101 1.68 6.87 -15.67
N ASN A 102 2.09 7.59 -14.63
CA ASN A 102 3.30 7.26 -13.88
C ASN A 102 3.13 6.01 -13.00
N VAL A 103 1.90 5.54 -12.77
CA VAL A 103 1.59 4.29 -12.06
C VAL A 103 1.72 3.07 -13.00
N ALA A 104 1.56 3.25 -14.31
CA ALA A 104 1.75 2.19 -15.31
C ALA A 104 3.13 1.53 -15.21
N LEU A 105 4.14 2.32 -14.82
CA LEU A 105 5.51 1.84 -14.59
C LEU A 105 5.62 0.81 -13.45
N LEU A 106 4.65 0.77 -12.55
CA LEU A 106 4.61 -0.13 -11.39
C LEU A 106 3.69 -1.32 -11.61
N THR A 107 2.64 -1.16 -12.40
CA THR A 107 1.61 -2.19 -12.61
C THR A 107 1.76 -2.95 -13.92
N GLY A 108 2.57 -2.46 -14.86
CA GLY A 108 2.73 -3.03 -16.20
C GLY A 108 1.49 -2.89 -17.09
N ILE A 109 0.48 -2.13 -16.64
CA ILE A 109 -0.72 -1.82 -17.43
C ILE A 109 -0.36 -0.73 -18.43
N GLU A 110 -0.31 -1.09 -19.71
CA GLU A 110 -0.16 -0.12 -20.79
C GLU A 110 -1.45 0.72 -20.92
N GLU A 111 -1.31 2.00 -21.27
CA GLU A 111 -2.43 2.92 -21.55
C GLU A 111 -3.35 3.30 -20.36
N LEU A 112 -2.76 3.71 -19.23
CA LEU A 112 -3.54 4.42 -18.20
C LEU A 112 -3.92 5.84 -18.66
N PRO A 113 -5.12 6.34 -18.29
CA PRO A 113 -5.50 7.73 -18.56
C PRO A 113 -4.50 8.71 -17.97
N ASP A 114 -4.33 9.86 -18.62
CA ASP A 114 -3.50 10.94 -18.11
C ASP A 114 -4.27 11.84 -17.13
N GLY A 115 -3.51 12.45 -16.23
CA GLY A 115 -4.02 13.46 -15.31
C GLY A 115 -4.01 13.03 -13.85
N ALA A 116 -4.26 14.03 -13.00
CA ALA A 116 -4.28 13.86 -11.56
C ALA A 116 -5.34 12.83 -11.16
N PHE A 117 -4.97 11.97 -10.22
CA PHE A 117 -5.82 10.86 -9.85
C PHE A 117 -5.98 10.72 -8.34
N GLU A 118 -7.11 10.13 -7.96
CA GLU A 118 -7.42 9.65 -6.63
C GLU A 118 -8.03 8.25 -6.75
N LEU A 119 -7.45 7.29 -6.03
CA LEU A 119 -7.93 5.92 -5.91
C LEU A 119 -8.18 5.64 -4.43
N ALA A 120 -9.32 5.05 -4.09
CA ALA A 120 -9.59 4.61 -2.72
C ALA A 120 -10.40 3.34 -2.73
N GLY A 121 -10.14 2.43 -1.79
CA GLY A 121 -10.96 1.23 -1.62
C GLY A 121 -10.45 0.29 -0.55
N MET A 122 -11.12 -0.85 -0.46
CA MET A 122 -10.88 -1.88 0.55
C MET A 122 -10.31 -3.14 -0.11
N LEU A 123 -9.21 -3.63 0.45
CA LEU A 123 -8.59 -4.89 0.09
C LEU A 123 -8.78 -5.89 1.24
N ALA A 124 -9.17 -7.12 0.92
CA ALA A 124 -9.17 -8.23 1.87
C ALA A 124 -8.47 -9.44 1.27
N ILE A 125 -7.74 -10.20 2.07
CA ILE A 125 -7.16 -11.48 1.65
C ILE A 125 -7.76 -12.57 2.52
N ASP A 126 -8.47 -13.50 1.89
CA ASP A 126 -9.11 -14.62 2.57
C ASP A 126 -8.95 -15.87 1.69
N GLU A 127 -8.55 -17.00 2.30
CA GLU A 127 -8.45 -18.30 1.61
C GLU A 127 -7.61 -18.31 0.31
N GLY A 128 -6.61 -17.42 0.23
CA GLY A 128 -5.77 -17.28 -0.96
C GLY A 128 -6.38 -16.43 -2.08
N ASP A 129 -7.47 -15.72 -1.83
CA ASP A 129 -8.08 -14.77 -2.76
C ASP A 129 -7.89 -13.32 -2.26
N LEU A 130 -7.42 -12.43 -3.14
CA LEU A 130 -7.46 -10.99 -2.93
C LEU A 130 -8.81 -10.44 -3.40
N ARG A 131 -9.60 -9.92 -2.47
CA ARG A 131 -10.86 -9.23 -2.75
C ARG A 131 -10.66 -7.72 -2.74
N LEU A 132 -11.14 -7.06 -3.79
CA LEU A 132 -11.23 -5.62 -3.94
C LEU A 132 -12.70 -5.22 -3.82
N SER A 133 -12.99 -4.27 -2.93
CA SER A 133 -14.35 -3.78 -2.71
C SER A 133 -14.35 -2.28 -2.51
N GLU A 134 -15.45 -1.63 -2.90
CA GLU A 134 -15.63 -0.18 -2.77
C GLU A 134 -14.49 0.62 -3.40
N VAL A 135 -13.86 0.07 -4.44
CA VAL A 135 -12.77 0.78 -5.09
C VAL A 135 -13.36 1.83 -6.01
N THR A 136 -12.98 3.07 -5.79
CA THR A 136 -13.35 4.23 -6.59
C THR A 136 -12.10 4.84 -7.19
N ALA A 137 -12.23 5.35 -8.40
CA ALA A 137 -11.17 5.98 -9.16
C ALA A 137 -11.65 7.28 -9.75
N ILE A 138 -10.88 8.35 -9.56
CA ILE A 138 -11.06 9.64 -10.23
C ILE A 138 -9.77 9.94 -10.97
N VAL A 139 -9.84 10.28 -12.25
CA VAL A 139 -8.68 10.67 -13.06
C VAL A 139 -9.07 11.85 -13.96
N GLY A 140 -8.59 13.05 -13.64
CA GLY A 140 -9.12 14.27 -14.24
C GLY A 140 -10.64 14.36 -14.05
N ASP A 141 -11.39 14.38 -15.13
CA ASP A 141 -12.87 14.39 -15.11
C ASP A 141 -13.50 12.97 -15.13
N LEU A 142 -12.69 11.93 -15.35
CA LEU A 142 -13.14 10.55 -15.41
C LEU A 142 -13.40 10.01 -14.01
N ARG A 143 -14.48 9.24 -13.87
CA ARG A 143 -14.82 8.52 -12.64
C ARG A 143 -15.10 7.06 -12.98
N GLY A 144 -14.59 6.16 -12.14
CA GLY A 144 -14.81 4.73 -12.25
C GLY A 144 -14.96 4.09 -10.87
N ALA A 145 -15.57 2.92 -10.86
CA ALA A 145 -15.58 2.04 -9.70
C ALA A 145 -15.16 0.65 -10.15
N LEU A 146 -14.50 -0.09 -9.26
CA LEU A 146 -14.12 -1.47 -9.48
C LEU A 146 -14.37 -2.28 -8.21
N ALA A 147 -14.77 -3.51 -8.41
CA ALA A 147 -14.85 -4.52 -7.37
C ALA A 147 -14.50 -5.85 -8.03
N GLY A 148 -13.93 -6.77 -7.26
CA GLY A 148 -13.55 -8.04 -7.84
C GLY A 148 -12.77 -8.92 -6.88
N ARG A 149 -12.40 -10.09 -7.39
CA ARG A 149 -11.60 -11.07 -6.68
C ARG A 149 -10.49 -11.56 -7.58
N ILE A 150 -9.29 -11.71 -7.04
CA ILE A 150 -8.11 -12.17 -7.74
C ILE A 150 -7.57 -13.36 -6.96
N GLY A 151 -7.56 -14.55 -7.58
CA GLY A 151 -6.94 -15.73 -6.98
C GLY A 151 -5.43 -15.57 -6.88
N LEU A 152 -4.86 -15.73 -5.69
CA LEU A 152 -3.42 -15.68 -5.44
C LEU A 152 -2.76 -17.05 -5.65
N ALA A 153 -3.55 -18.09 -5.92
CA ALA A 153 -3.07 -19.42 -6.28
C ALA A 153 -2.57 -19.45 -7.73
N GLY A 154 -1.25 -19.53 -7.92
CA GLY A 154 -0.60 -20.02 -9.12
C GLY A 154 -1.14 -19.53 -10.47
N ASN A 155 -0.67 -18.36 -10.92
CA ASN A 155 -0.60 -17.99 -12.34
C ASN A 155 -1.91 -18.03 -13.16
N SER A 156 -3.04 -17.55 -12.63
CA SER A 156 -4.18 -17.13 -13.45
C SER A 156 -5.05 -16.11 -12.72
N GLY A 157 -4.74 -14.82 -12.90
CA GLY A 157 -5.64 -13.74 -12.49
C GLY A 157 -6.86 -13.72 -13.41
N GLN A 158 -7.99 -14.23 -12.95
CA GLN A 158 -9.28 -14.03 -13.61
C GLN A 158 -9.86 -12.70 -13.11
N PHE A 159 -10.10 -11.76 -14.03
CA PHE A 159 -10.83 -10.52 -13.77
C PHE A 159 -12.25 -10.69 -14.30
N ASP A 160 -13.25 -10.63 -13.43
CA ASP A 160 -14.65 -10.48 -13.83
C ASP A 160 -15.00 -8.98 -13.76
N LEU A 161 -15.47 -8.42 -14.88
CA LEU A 161 -16.05 -7.09 -14.94
C LEU A 161 -17.58 -7.26 -15.07
N GLU A 162 -18.35 -6.73 -14.11
CA GLU A 162 -19.81 -6.58 -14.24
C GLU A 162 -20.20 -5.31 -15.00
#